data_AF-A0A1E7H4A1-F1
#
_entry.id   AF-A0A1E7H4A1-F1
#
_cell.length_a   1.000
_cell.length_b   1.000
_cell.length_c   1.000
_cell.angle_alpha   90.00
_cell.angle_beta   90.00
_cell.angle_gamma   90.00
#
_symmetry.space_group_name_H-M   'P 1'
#
loop_
_entity.id
_entity.type
_entity.pdbx_description
1 polymer ?
#
loop_
_entity_poly.entity_id
_entity_poly.type
_entity_poly.pdbx_seq_one_letter_code
_entity_poly.pdbx_strand_id
1 'polypeptide(L)'
;LQIETKGSFTGIGIEISLKDGILTVVSPIEGTPAYKAGLKANDKILKIEGKTTKNMTLIESVKLLRGAKGTDVTISIYRAGWRRLKDITLTRDVIPIQSVRSRILEDGYGYIRVSNFQNKTTFELEKALRELEKGKGLKGLVLDLRSNPGGLLDQAVKVADVFLEKGLVVYTDGRIEEQKMRFEAHPNKHSHNYPIVVLVNEGSASASEIVAGALQDHKRAIILGVQTFGKGSVQTIIPLEDGSAVRLTTARYYTPNGRSIQAKGIEPDIEVPYTLLEKPKEKDKIFHFPTERDLEGHLLNENEPIEDDLSSVKDKKDKPKAVDSEVDNEETQPPPMDNQLEEAVRILKAWAIFKQVK
;
A
#
# COMPACT_ATOMS: atom_id res chain seq x y z
N LEU A 1 -17.82 8.78 2.48
CA LEU A 1 -17.41 10.18 2.70
C LEU A 1 -16.94 10.46 4.12
N GLN A 2 -17.79 10.80 5.10
CA GLN A 2 -17.30 11.17 6.46
C GLN A 2 -16.50 10.06 7.17
N ILE A 3 -16.87 8.80 6.97
CA ILE A 3 -16.15 7.65 7.55
C ILE A 3 -14.79 7.46 6.85
N GLU A 4 -14.75 7.57 5.52
CA GLU A 4 -13.53 7.43 4.72
C GLU A 4 -12.51 8.53 5.06
N THR A 5 -12.96 9.77 5.27
CA THR A 5 -12.05 10.88 5.59
C THR A 5 -11.61 10.90 7.05
N LYS A 6 -12.46 10.48 7.99
CA LYS A 6 -12.10 10.35 9.41
C LYS A 6 -11.02 9.29 9.65
N GLY A 7 -10.85 8.35 8.73
CA GLY A 7 -9.91 7.22 8.85
C GLY A 7 -10.21 6.30 10.03
N SER A 8 -11.48 6.26 10.42
CA SER A 8 -11.96 5.35 11.45
C SER A 8 -13.47 5.17 11.30
N PHE A 9 -13.96 4.02 11.76
CA PHE A 9 -15.38 3.74 11.89
C PHE A 9 -15.65 3.08 13.23
N THR A 10 -16.89 3.16 13.71
CA THR A 10 -17.27 2.45 14.94
C THR A 10 -17.89 1.10 14.61
N GLY A 11 -17.38 0.04 15.24
CA GLY A 11 -17.83 -1.33 15.01
C GLY A 11 -16.96 -2.33 15.79
N ILE A 12 -16.91 -3.57 15.31
CA ILE A 12 -16.19 -4.65 16.00
C ILE A 12 -14.80 -4.97 15.42
N GLY A 13 -14.46 -4.43 14.25
CA GLY A 13 -13.13 -4.58 13.65
C GLY A 13 -12.87 -5.91 12.93
N ILE A 14 -13.76 -6.28 12.00
CA ILE A 14 -13.56 -7.44 11.11
C ILE A 14 -13.73 -7.06 9.66
N GLU A 15 -13.00 -7.75 8.79
CA GLU A 15 -13.26 -7.82 7.37
C GLU A 15 -14.16 -9.04 7.08
N ILE A 16 -15.20 -8.84 6.27
CA ILE A 16 -16.21 -9.84 5.97
C ILE A 16 -16.50 -9.90 4.47
N SER A 17 -16.81 -11.10 4.00
CA SER A 17 -17.24 -11.35 2.62
C SER A 17 -18.38 -12.37 2.61
N LEU A 18 -19.05 -12.51 1.46
CA LEU A 18 -19.99 -13.60 1.22
C LEU A 18 -19.25 -14.71 0.48
N LYS A 19 -19.01 -15.84 1.15
CA LYS A 19 -18.43 -17.05 0.55
C LYS A 19 -19.53 -18.10 0.47
N ASP A 20 -19.83 -18.56 -0.74
CA ASP A 20 -20.93 -19.51 -1.01
C ASP A 20 -22.28 -19.06 -0.42
N GLY A 21 -22.55 -17.75 -0.45
CA GLY A 21 -23.76 -17.14 0.10
C GLY A 21 -23.81 -17.05 1.63
N ILE A 22 -22.72 -17.37 2.34
CA ILE A 22 -22.61 -17.30 3.80
C ILE A 22 -21.69 -16.15 4.20
N LEU A 23 -22.15 -15.34 5.15
CA LEU A 23 -21.34 -14.27 5.73
C LEU A 23 -20.15 -14.86 6.48
N THR A 24 -18.95 -14.56 5.98
CA THR A 24 -17.70 -15.20 6.42
C THR A 24 -16.68 -14.12 6.79
N VAL A 25 -16.00 -14.32 7.92
CA VAL A 25 -14.87 -13.48 8.35
C VAL A 25 -13.71 -13.76 7.41
N VAL A 26 -13.25 -12.72 6.72
CA VAL A 26 -12.01 -12.75 5.94
C VAL A 26 -10.85 -12.67 6.92
N SER A 27 -10.81 -11.63 7.75
CA SER A 27 -9.79 -11.49 8.78
C SER A 27 -10.25 -10.55 9.91
N PRO A 28 -9.95 -10.87 11.19
CA PRO A 28 -10.08 -9.91 12.28
C PRO A 28 -8.95 -8.87 12.20
N ILE A 29 -9.26 -7.61 12.49
CA ILE A 29 -8.26 -6.54 12.52
C ILE A 29 -7.53 -6.59 13.87
N GLU A 30 -6.21 -6.71 13.86
CA GLU A 30 -5.41 -6.82 15.08
C GLU A 30 -5.70 -5.70 16.10
N GLY A 31 -5.77 -6.06 17.39
CA GLY A 31 -6.01 -5.12 18.49
C GLY A 31 -7.46 -4.62 18.63
N THR A 32 -8.36 -4.98 17.71
CA THR A 32 -9.79 -4.60 17.76
C THR A 32 -10.63 -5.54 18.63
N PRO A 33 -11.88 -5.18 18.99
CA PRO A 33 -12.76 -6.04 19.79
C PRO A 33 -12.87 -7.46 19.24
N ALA A 34 -13.00 -7.62 17.92
CA ALA A 34 -13.12 -8.93 17.29
C ALA A 34 -11.86 -9.78 17.39
N TYR A 35 -10.68 -9.17 17.21
CA TYR A 35 -9.40 -9.85 17.38
C TYR A 35 -9.20 -10.29 18.83
N LYS A 36 -9.49 -9.41 19.78
CA LYS A 36 -9.42 -9.71 21.23
C LYS A 36 -10.38 -10.82 21.66
N ALA A 37 -11.53 -10.93 20.99
CA ALA A 37 -12.50 -12.01 21.20
C ALA A 37 -12.10 -13.34 20.53
N GLY A 38 -10.98 -13.38 19.80
CA GLY A 38 -10.44 -14.60 19.20
C GLY A 38 -11.22 -15.09 17.98
N LEU A 39 -11.91 -14.18 17.25
CA LEU A 39 -12.41 -14.46 15.90
C LEU A 39 -11.23 -14.82 14.98
N LYS A 40 -11.49 -15.65 13.98
CA LYS A 40 -10.48 -16.13 13.03
C LYS A 40 -11.00 -16.02 11.60
N ALA A 41 -10.06 -16.01 10.65
CA ALA A 41 -10.40 -16.18 9.24
C ALA A 41 -11.24 -17.45 9.03
N ASN A 42 -12.15 -17.40 8.08
CA ASN A 42 -13.12 -18.45 7.74
C ASN A 42 -14.20 -18.75 8.80
N ASP A 43 -14.28 -17.97 9.89
CA ASP A 43 -15.45 -18.03 10.77
C ASP A 43 -16.72 -17.63 10.02
N LYS A 44 -17.77 -18.44 10.15
CA LYS A 44 -19.08 -18.17 9.54
C LYS A 44 -19.98 -17.48 10.55
N ILE A 45 -20.41 -16.27 10.24
CA ILE A 45 -21.35 -15.50 11.06
C ILE A 45 -22.75 -15.90 10.63
N LEU A 46 -23.44 -16.72 11.43
CA LEU A 46 -24.76 -17.25 11.08
C LEU A 46 -25.91 -16.40 11.63
N LYS A 47 -25.67 -15.65 12.71
CA LYS A 47 -26.63 -14.70 13.26
C LYS A 47 -25.94 -13.44 13.78
N ILE A 48 -26.65 -12.33 13.73
CA ILE A 48 -26.30 -11.06 14.36
C ILE A 48 -27.52 -10.61 15.15
N GLU A 49 -27.39 -10.38 16.46
CA GLU A 49 -28.53 -10.06 17.34
C GLU A 49 -29.68 -11.07 17.22
N GLY A 50 -29.34 -12.37 17.16
CA GLY A 50 -30.30 -13.45 16.98
C GLY A 50 -30.95 -13.56 15.60
N LYS A 51 -30.78 -12.56 14.71
CA LYS A 51 -31.29 -12.58 13.34
C LYS A 51 -30.36 -13.36 12.43
N THR A 52 -30.89 -14.28 11.64
CA THR A 52 -30.08 -15.06 10.70
C THR A 52 -29.47 -14.17 9.62
N THR A 53 -28.20 -14.41 9.30
CA THR A 53 -27.50 -13.76 8.18
C THR A 53 -27.82 -14.39 6.83
N LYS A 54 -28.57 -15.50 6.80
CA LYS A 54 -29.01 -16.13 5.57
C LYS A 54 -29.87 -15.15 4.77
N ASN A 55 -29.49 -14.88 3.52
CA ASN A 55 -30.08 -13.89 2.62
C ASN A 55 -29.87 -12.42 3.01
N MET A 56 -29.10 -12.11 4.06
CA MET A 56 -28.70 -10.72 4.32
C MET A 56 -27.66 -10.29 3.30
N THR A 57 -27.81 -9.07 2.79
CA THR A 57 -26.75 -8.45 2.00
C THR A 57 -25.55 -8.10 2.88
N LEU A 58 -24.39 -7.91 2.25
CA LEU A 58 -23.20 -7.44 2.96
C LEU A 58 -23.46 -6.08 3.64
N ILE A 59 -24.20 -5.19 2.98
CA ILE A 59 -24.52 -3.85 3.48
C ILE A 59 -25.42 -3.92 4.73
N GLU A 60 -26.44 -4.77 4.73
CA GLU A 60 -27.31 -4.98 5.90
C GLU A 60 -26.53 -5.56 7.08
N SER A 61 -25.67 -6.56 6.79
CA SER A 61 -24.79 -7.16 7.79
C SER A 61 -23.88 -6.10 8.44
N VAL A 62 -23.25 -5.25 7.62
CA VAL A 62 -22.40 -4.15 8.10
C VAL A 62 -23.19 -3.16 8.97
N LYS A 63 -24.43 -2.83 8.60
CA LYS A 63 -25.28 -1.94 9.40
C LYS A 63 -25.56 -2.49 10.80
N LEU A 64 -25.76 -3.81 10.93
CA LEU A 64 -26.00 -4.46 12.23
C LEU A 64 -24.73 -4.58 13.09
N LEU A 65 -23.58 -4.86 12.46
CA LEU A 65 -22.30 -4.98 13.16
C LEU A 65 -21.75 -3.63 13.62
N ARG A 66 -22.08 -2.54 12.91
CA ARG A 66 -21.78 -1.17 13.32
C ARG A 66 -22.79 -0.64 14.33
N GLY A 67 -22.42 0.42 15.02
CA GLY A 67 -23.23 1.02 16.09
C GLY A 67 -22.42 2.04 16.88
N ALA A 68 -23.04 2.63 17.90
CA ALA A 68 -22.36 3.60 18.76
C ALA A 68 -21.25 2.95 19.58
N LYS A 69 -20.21 3.72 19.91
CA LYS A 69 -19.07 3.24 20.70
C LYS A 69 -19.56 2.81 22.08
N GLY A 70 -19.07 1.69 22.59
CA GLY A 70 -19.44 1.15 23.89
C GLY A 70 -20.75 0.35 23.89
N THR A 71 -21.45 0.25 22.76
CA THR A 71 -22.63 -0.63 22.65
C THR A 71 -22.20 -2.04 22.27
N ASP A 72 -22.91 -3.04 22.77
CA ASP A 72 -22.60 -4.44 22.49
C ASP A 72 -23.31 -4.94 21.23
N VAL A 73 -22.69 -5.93 20.59
CA VAL A 73 -23.29 -6.76 19.55
C VAL A 73 -22.99 -8.23 19.78
N THR A 74 -24.00 -9.08 19.71
CA THR A 74 -23.84 -10.53 19.81
C THR A 74 -23.91 -11.16 18.43
N ILE A 75 -22.89 -11.95 18.10
CA ILE A 75 -22.82 -12.72 16.85
C ILE A 75 -22.74 -14.21 17.15
N SER A 76 -23.48 -15.03 16.40
CA SER A 76 -23.39 -16.48 16.46
C SER A 76 -22.43 -16.99 15.41
N ILE A 77 -21.31 -17.57 15.85
CA ILE A 77 -20.23 -18.07 15.00
C ILE A 77 -20.28 -19.59 14.86
N TYR A 78 -20.07 -20.04 13.63
CA TYR A 78 -19.64 -21.40 13.32
C TYR A 78 -18.16 -21.38 12.87
N ARG A 79 -17.35 -22.22 13.51
CA ARG A 79 -15.95 -22.47 13.12
C ARG A 79 -15.78 -23.96 12.82
N ALA A 80 -15.01 -24.29 11.78
CA ALA A 80 -14.70 -25.67 11.47
C ALA A 80 -14.10 -26.39 12.70
N GLY A 81 -14.57 -27.60 12.98
CA GLY A 81 -14.20 -28.38 14.17
C GLY A 81 -15.04 -28.09 15.43
N TRP A 82 -15.91 -27.07 15.44
CA TRP A 82 -16.85 -26.86 16.55
C TRP A 82 -18.11 -27.71 16.38
N ARG A 83 -18.54 -28.36 17.47
CA ARG A 83 -19.76 -29.18 17.51
C ARG A 83 -21.05 -28.36 17.58
N ARG A 84 -20.97 -27.10 18.02
CA ARG A 84 -22.09 -26.18 18.20
C ARG A 84 -21.67 -24.76 17.85
N LEU A 85 -22.66 -23.95 17.51
CA LEU A 85 -22.48 -22.50 17.39
C LEU A 85 -22.06 -21.92 18.74
N LYS A 86 -21.26 -20.85 18.72
CA LYS A 86 -20.98 -20.06 19.91
C LYS A 86 -21.43 -18.62 19.68
N ASP A 87 -22.09 -18.08 20.69
CA ASP A 87 -22.44 -16.68 20.72
C ASP A 87 -21.28 -15.90 21.34
N ILE A 88 -20.85 -14.85 20.65
CA ILE A 88 -19.76 -13.97 21.09
C ILE A 88 -20.34 -12.56 21.15
N THR A 89 -20.36 -11.99 22.35
CA THR A 89 -20.74 -10.59 22.57
C THR A 89 -19.49 -9.72 22.48
N LEU A 90 -19.57 -8.67 21.66
CA LEU A 90 -18.48 -7.78 21.33
C LEU A 90 -18.91 -6.34 21.62
N THR A 91 -18.12 -5.62 22.40
CA THR A 91 -18.33 -4.18 22.59
C THR A 91 -17.76 -3.42 21.41
N ARG A 92 -18.60 -2.62 20.74
CA ARG A 92 -18.18 -1.80 19.61
C ARG A 92 -17.20 -0.71 20.04
N ASP A 93 -16.14 -0.55 19.28
CA ASP A 93 -15.12 0.47 19.51
C ASP A 93 -14.78 1.23 18.21
N VAL A 94 -13.98 2.27 18.33
CA VAL A 94 -13.42 3.01 17.20
C VAL A 94 -12.34 2.17 16.55
N ILE A 95 -12.63 1.71 15.34
CA ILE A 95 -11.72 0.89 14.52
C ILE A 95 -10.91 1.82 13.63
N PRO A 96 -9.58 1.86 13.77
CA PRO A 96 -8.73 2.65 12.89
C PRO A 96 -8.68 2.00 11.50
N ILE A 97 -8.74 2.84 10.45
CA ILE A 97 -8.42 2.42 9.09
C ILE A 97 -6.98 2.84 8.85
N GLN A 98 -6.07 1.87 8.72
CA GLN A 98 -4.69 2.18 8.36
C GLN A 98 -4.64 2.66 6.91
N SER A 99 -4.19 3.89 6.72
CA SER A 99 -4.06 4.51 5.40
C SER A 99 -2.67 4.29 4.80
N VAL A 100 -1.68 3.99 5.64
CA VAL A 100 -0.29 3.73 5.25
C VAL A 100 0.15 2.35 5.73
N ARG A 101 0.80 1.61 4.85
CA ARG A 101 1.52 0.36 5.17
C ARG A 101 2.97 0.49 4.70
N SER A 102 3.91 -0.07 5.45
CA SER A 102 5.33 -0.04 5.08
C SER A 102 6.02 -1.38 5.31
N ARG A 103 7.09 -1.61 4.55
CA ARG A 103 8.00 -2.75 4.71
C ARG A 103 9.38 -2.42 4.14
N ILE A 104 10.40 -3.11 4.62
CA ILE A 104 11.70 -3.16 3.95
C ILE A 104 11.59 -4.18 2.81
N LEU A 105 12.00 -3.80 1.60
CA LEU A 105 12.08 -4.70 0.46
C LEU A 105 13.38 -5.51 0.51
N GLU A 106 14.50 -4.78 0.67
CA GLU A 106 15.86 -5.30 0.76
C GLU A 106 16.74 -4.31 1.56
N ASP A 107 18.00 -4.64 1.83
CA ASP A 107 18.90 -3.79 2.62
C ASP A 107 19.04 -2.36 2.06
N GLY A 108 18.41 -1.41 2.76
CA GLY A 108 18.39 0.01 2.40
C GLY A 108 17.28 0.42 1.41
N TYR A 109 16.38 -0.48 1.00
CA TYR A 109 15.27 -0.14 0.10
C TYR A 109 13.92 -0.28 0.79
N GLY A 110 13.24 0.84 0.98
CA GLY A 110 11.94 0.91 1.66
C GLY A 110 10.77 0.89 0.69
N TYR A 111 9.64 0.37 1.15
CA TYR A 111 8.36 0.44 0.46
C TYR A 111 7.31 1.02 1.39
N ILE A 112 6.56 2.00 0.90
CA ILE A 112 5.41 2.58 1.57
C ILE A 112 4.23 2.58 0.60
N ARG A 113 3.10 2.02 1.02
CA ARG A 113 1.83 2.09 0.29
C ARG A 113 0.89 3.05 1.01
N VAL A 114 0.37 4.04 0.28
CA VAL A 114 -0.72 4.91 0.76
C VAL A 114 -1.98 4.51 0.03
N SER A 115 -2.94 3.91 0.74
CA SER A 115 -4.17 3.39 0.12
C SER A 115 -5.31 4.41 0.03
N ASN A 116 -5.26 5.47 0.83
CA ASN A 116 -6.27 6.54 0.87
C ASN A 116 -5.70 7.76 1.63
N PHE A 117 -6.16 8.97 1.34
CA PHE A 117 -5.79 10.19 2.06
C PHE A 117 -6.84 10.55 3.13
N GLN A 118 -6.54 10.21 4.37
CA GLN A 118 -7.39 10.35 5.55
C GLN A 118 -6.72 11.23 6.60
N ASN A 119 -7.45 11.70 7.62
CA ASN A 119 -6.94 12.67 8.61
C ASN A 119 -5.58 12.33 9.23
N LYS A 120 -5.22 11.05 9.33
CA LYS A 120 -3.97 10.57 9.96
C LYS A 120 -2.89 10.15 8.96
N THR A 121 -3.13 10.24 7.66
CA THR A 121 -2.23 9.69 6.64
C THR A 121 -0.83 10.29 6.70
N THR A 122 -0.70 11.60 6.85
CA THR A 122 0.61 12.24 6.98
C THR A 122 1.37 11.72 8.21
N PHE A 123 0.70 11.62 9.35
CA PHE A 123 1.30 11.10 10.58
C PHE A 123 1.73 9.63 10.44
N GLU A 124 0.91 8.80 9.81
CA GLU A 124 1.23 7.39 9.55
C GLU A 124 2.40 7.25 8.57
N LEU A 125 2.48 8.12 7.56
CA LEU A 125 3.60 8.20 6.62
C LEU A 125 4.91 8.55 7.32
N GLU A 126 4.94 9.64 8.09
CA GLU A 126 6.13 10.05 8.84
C GLU A 126 6.57 8.97 9.84
N LYS A 127 5.61 8.29 10.48
CA LYS A 127 5.91 7.16 11.36
C LYS A 127 6.56 6.02 10.57
N ALA A 128 5.99 5.66 9.42
CA ALA A 128 6.55 4.62 8.56
C ALA A 128 7.97 4.96 8.08
N LEU A 129 8.21 6.22 7.67
CA LEU A 129 9.53 6.70 7.26
C LEU A 129 10.53 6.58 8.40
N ARG A 130 10.20 7.09 9.60
CA ARG A 130 11.06 6.98 10.78
C ARG A 130 11.43 5.54 11.11
N GLU A 131 10.50 4.59 10.96
CA GLU A 131 10.79 3.17 11.19
C GLU A 131 11.69 2.57 10.10
N LEU A 132 11.44 2.89 8.82
CA LEU A 132 12.27 2.41 7.71
C LEU A 132 13.68 3.02 7.69
N GLU A 133 13.83 4.22 8.25
CA GLU A 133 15.10 4.94 8.33
C GLU A 133 15.96 4.51 9.53
N LYS A 134 15.42 3.69 10.45
CA LYS A 134 16.21 3.13 11.55
C LYS A 134 17.34 2.24 10.99
N GLY A 135 18.55 2.45 11.51
CA GLY A 135 19.73 1.67 11.12
C GLY A 135 20.66 2.45 10.19
N LYS A 136 21.05 1.86 9.07
CA LYS A 136 22.03 2.43 8.11
C LYS A 136 21.44 3.51 7.18
N GLY A 137 20.15 3.84 7.34
CA GLY A 137 19.41 4.74 6.46
C GLY A 137 18.93 4.09 5.17
N LEU A 138 18.01 4.78 4.48
CA LEU A 138 17.48 4.33 3.19
C LEU A 138 18.37 4.78 2.03
N LYS A 139 18.69 3.84 1.14
CA LYS A 139 19.30 4.05 -0.19
C LYS A 139 18.25 4.44 -1.24
N GLY A 140 16.98 4.08 -1.03
CA GLY A 140 15.87 4.44 -1.91
C GLY A 140 14.51 4.08 -1.32
N LEU A 141 13.46 4.75 -1.81
CA LEU A 141 12.08 4.54 -1.37
C LEU A 141 11.15 4.33 -2.57
N VAL A 142 10.29 3.32 -2.50
CA VAL A 142 9.14 3.16 -3.38
C VAL A 142 7.88 3.65 -2.64
N LEU A 143 7.21 4.66 -3.20
CA LEU A 143 5.94 5.18 -2.72
C LEU A 143 4.80 4.69 -3.63
N ASP A 144 4.02 3.72 -3.17
CA ASP A 144 2.94 3.12 -3.94
C ASP A 144 1.61 3.85 -3.71
N LEU A 145 1.11 4.52 -4.76
CA LEU A 145 -0.19 5.19 -4.85
C LEU A 145 -1.17 4.46 -5.78
N ARG A 146 -0.85 3.23 -6.22
CA ARG A 146 -1.70 2.44 -7.12
C ARG A 146 -3.03 2.09 -6.46
N SER A 147 -4.11 2.27 -7.20
CA SER A 147 -5.49 2.04 -6.78
C SER A 147 -5.90 2.87 -5.55
N ASN A 148 -5.25 4.02 -5.35
CA ASN A 148 -5.64 5.01 -4.35
C ASN A 148 -6.55 6.07 -4.99
N PRO A 149 -7.86 6.10 -4.69
CA PRO A 149 -8.83 7.01 -5.31
C PRO A 149 -8.71 8.47 -4.82
N GLY A 150 -7.74 8.76 -3.95
CA GLY A 150 -7.46 10.05 -3.38
C GLY A 150 -7.98 10.16 -1.95
N GLY A 151 -8.65 11.27 -1.63
CA GLY A 151 -9.13 11.56 -0.28
C GLY A 151 -9.01 13.05 0.03
N LEU A 152 -8.58 13.37 1.24
CA LEU A 152 -8.47 14.74 1.72
C LEU A 152 -7.34 15.51 1.04
N LEU A 153 -7.67 16.70 0.52
CA LEU A 153 -6.71 17.61 -0.12
C LEU A 153 -5.59 18.03 0.83
N ASP A 154 -5.92 18.39 2.08
CA ASP A 154 -4.92 18.83 3.06
C ASP A 154 -3.89 17.73 3.36
N GLN A 155 -4.33 16.46 3.34
CA GLN A 155 -3.44 15.31 3.54
C GLN A 155 -2.57 15.06 2.32
N ALA A 156 -3.08 15.24 1.10
CA ALA A 156 -2.24 15.17 -0.10
C ALA A 156 -1.15 16.23 -0.08
N VAL A 157 -1.51 17.47 0.26
CA VAL A 157 -0.55 18.58 0.37
C VAL A 157 0.53 18.24 1.38
N LYS A 158 0.15 17.84 2.59
CA LYS A 158 1.11 17.48 3.65
C LYS A 158 1.96 16.26 3.31
N VAL A 159 1.41 15.26 2.63
CA VAL A 159 2.18 14.10 2.16
C VAL A 159 3.23 14.50 1.12
N ALA A 160 2.90 15.40 0.18
CA ALA A 160 3.88 15.93 -0.75
C ALA A 160 4.92 16.81 -0.03
N ASP A 161 4.48 17.61 0.94
CA ASP A 161 5.30 18.48 1.77
C ASP A 161 6.39 17.69 2.51
N VAL A 162 6.09 16.48 3.02
CA VAL A 162 7.09 15.59 3.65
C VAL A 162 8.33 15.36 2.75
N PHE A 163 8.18 15.39 1.43
CA PHE A 163 9.30 15.13 0.50
C PHE A 163 9.84 16.38 -0.19
N LEU A 164 9.24 17.56 0.03
CA LEU A 164 9.57 18.82 -0.63
C LEU A 164 9.95 19.88 0.41
N GLU A 165 11.07 20.58 0.21
CA GLU A 165 11.52 21.61 1.18
C GLU A 165 10.92 23.00 0.92
N LYS A 166 10.44 23.24 -0.32
CA LYS A 166 9.86 24.51 -0.76
C LYS A 166 9.12 24.37 -2.09
N GLY A 167 8.31 25.37 -2.41
CA GLY A 167 7.69 25.55 -3.73
C GLY A 167 6.23 25.11 -3.76
N LEU A 168 5.54 25.42 -4.86
CA LEU A 168 4.12 25.13 -5.00
C LEU A 168 3.89 23.62 -5.03
N VAL A 169 2.93 23.09 -4.27
CA VAL A 169 2.50 21.69 -4.33
C VAL A 169 1.32 21.56 -5.28
N VAL A 170 0.31 22.40 -5.10
CA VAL A 170 -0.91 22.42 -5.90
C VAL A 170 -1.56 23.79 -5.76
N TYR A 171 -2.28 24.23 -6.79
CA TYR A 171 -3.19 25.35 -6.66
C TYR A 171 -4.55 25.01 -7.23
N THR A 172 -5.59 25.66 -6.69
CA THR A 172 -6.95 25.58 -7.19
C THR A 172 -7.30 26.86 -7.93
N ASP A 173 -8.10 26.73 -8.97
CA ASP A 173 -8.68 27.85 -9.71
C ASP A 173 -10.18 27.64 -9.84
N GLY A 174 -10.93 28.53 -9.22
CA GLY A 174 -12.39 28.52 -9.15
C GLY A 174 -12.99 29.83 -9.59
N ARG A 175 -14.32 29.92 -9.53
CA ARG A 175 -15.05 31.10 -10.06
C ARG A 175 -14.95 32.32 -9.16
N ILE A 176 -14.73 32.12 -7.87
CA ILE A 176 -14.61 33.17 -6.84
C ILE A 176 -13.23 33.11 -6.18
N GLU A 177 -12.79 34.21 -5.58
CA GLU A 177 -11.44 34.33 -5.01
C GLU A 177 -11.18 33.31 -3.89
N GLU A 178 -12.19 32.98 -3.08
CA GLU A 178 -12.06 32.00 -1.99
C GLU A 178 -11.79 30.57 -2.51
N GLN A 179 -12.06 30.31 -3.79
CA GLN A 179 -11.78 29.03 -4.44
C GLN A 179 -10.43 29.02 -5.16
N LYS A 180 -9.72 30.15 -5.19
CA LYS A 180 -8.37 30.29 -5.74
C LYS A 180 -7.36 30.18 -4.61
N MET A 181 -6.94 28.95 -4.32
CA MET A 181 -6.01 28.66 -3.22
C MET A 181 -4.69 28.18 -3.78
N ARG A 182 -3.59 28.52 -3.11
CA ARG A 182 -2.25 28.00 -3.40
C ARG A 182 -1.74 27.29 -2.16
N PHE A 183 -1.18 26.12 -2.37
CA PHE A 183 -0.63 25.30 -1.30
C PHE A 183 0.85 25.08 -1.58
N GLU A 184 1.70 25.52 -0.67
CA GLU A 184 3.16 25.47 -0.81
C GLU A 184 3.77 24.50 0.18
N ALA A 185 4.92 23.94 -0.19
CA ALA A 185 5.76 23.13 0.66
C ALA A 185 6.61 24.01 1.58
N HIS A 186 6.94 23.49 2.74
CA HIS A 186 7.67 24.16 3.81
C HIS A 186 8.91 23.34 4.21
N PRO A 187 9.94 23.99 4.79
CA PRO A 187 11.13 23.29 5.22
C PRO A 187 10.82 22.22 6.27
N ASN A 188 11.34 21.01 6.04
CA ASN A 188 11.15 19.89 6.95
C ASN A 188 12.26 19.87 8.02
N LYS A 189 11.92 19.37 9.22
CA LYS A 189 12.91 19.15 10.28
C LYS A 189 13.90 18.02 9.93
N HIS A 190 13.47 17.09 9.09
CA HIS A 190 14.26 15.96 8.63
C HIS A 190 14.20 15.90 7.11
N SER A 191 15.34 16.02 6.45
CA SER A 191 15.40 16.00 4.99
C SER A 191 15.58 14.57 4.49
N HIS A 192 14.64 14.10 3.69
CA HIS A 192 14.67 12.78 3.08
C HIS A 192 15.46 12.84 1.76
N ASN A 193 16.76 12.54 1.79
CA ASN A 193 17.68 12.80 0.66
C ASN A 193 17.93 11.59 -0.29
N TYR A 194 17.17 10.52 -0.14
CA TYR A 194 17.27 9.34 -1.02
C TYR A 194 16.35 9.47 -2.25
N PRO A 195 16.70 8.77 -3.36
CA PRO A 195 15.85 8.69 -4.55
C PRO A 195 14.49 8.04 -4.22
N ILE A 196 13.44 8.53 -4.88
CA ILE A 196 12.07 8.06 -4.72
C ILE A 196 11.51 7.67 -6.08
N VAL A 197 10.86 6.51 -6.14
CA VAL A 197 9.99 6.12 -7.26
C VAL A 197 8.55 6.05 -6.74
N VAL A 198 7.63 6.73 -7.41
CA VAL A 198 6.19 6.72 -7.10
C VAL A 198 5.49 5.78 -8.07
N LEU A 199 4.82 4.75 -7.55
CA LEU A 199 4.00 3.85 -8.37
C LEU A 199 2.59 4.40 -8.52
N VAL A 200 2.10 4.45 -9.76
CA VAL A 200 0.75 4.91 -10.09
C VAL A 200 0.05 3.99 -11.10
N ASN A 201 -1.28 4.01 -11.11
CA ASN A 201 -2.09 3.33 -12.13
C ASN A 201 -3.41 4.07 -12.41
N GLU A 202 -4.28 3.48 -13.23
CA GLU A 202 -5.59 4.04 -13.59
C GLU A 202 -6.53 4.26 -12.40
N GLY A 203 -6.29 3.56 -11.28
CA GLY A 203 -7.02 3.74 -10.03
C GLY A 203 -6.42 4.82 -9.11
N SER A 204 -5.24 5.36 -9.43
CA SER A 204 -4.68 6.52 -8.76
C SER A 204 -5.46 7.76 -9.18
N ALA A 205 -6.17 8.40 -8.25
CA ALA A 205 -7.03 9.52 -8.56
C ALA A 205 -6.94 10.63 -7.51
N SER A 206 -7.37 11.81 -7.89
CA SER A 206 -7.59 12.94 -7.00
C SER A 206 -6.34 13.36 -6.20
N ALA A 207 -6.38 13.25 -4.88
CA ALA A 207 -5.26 13.53 -3.98
C ALA A 207 -3.97 12.74 -4.36
N SER A 208 -4.09 11.52 -4.88
CA SER A 208 -2.93 10.74 -5.38
C SER A 208 -2.24 11.44 -6.55
N GLU A 209 -3.02 12.06 -7.44
CA GLU A 209 -2.53 12.77 -8.62
C GLU A 209 -1.88 14.10 -8.24
N ILE A 210 -2.33 14.71 -7.14
CA ILE A 210 -1.68 15.89 -6.56
C ILE A 210 -0.28 15.54 -6.05
N VAL A 211 -0.14 14.45 -5.28
CA VAL A 211 1.18 14.03 -4.78
C VAL A 211 2.10 13.64 -5.93
N ALA A 212 1.64 12.78 -6.85
CA ALA A 212 2.43 12.38 -8.00
C ALA A 212 2.84 13.59 -8.87
N GLY A 213 1.89 14.46 -9.20
CA GLY A 213 2.14 15.65 -10.02
C GLY A 213 3.09 16.65 -9.36
N ALA A 214 2.95 16.88 -8.05
CA ALA A 214 3.85 17.76 -7.31
C ALA A 214 5.28 17.22 -7.28
N LEU A 215 5.46 15.94 -6.93
CA LEU A 215 6.78 15.31 -6.86
C LEU A 215 7.44 15.22 -8.25
N GLN A 216 6.66 14.96 -9.30
CA GLN A 216 7.14 14.94 -10.68
C GLN A 216 7.58 16.34 -11.15
N ASP A 217 6.74 17.36 -10.96
CA ASP A 217 7.03 18.72 -11.43
C ASP A 217 8.25 19.34 -10.73
N HIS A 218 8.47 18.98 -9.46
CA HIS A 218 9.69 19.35 -8.71
C HIS A 218 10.90 18.47 -9.00
N LYS A 219 10.78 17.47 -9.87
CA LYS A 219 11.81 16.45 -10.13
C LYS A 219 12.30 15.76 -8.86
N ARG A 220 11.42 15.65 -7.86
CA ARG A 220 11.73 15.02 -6.58
C ARG A 220 11.62 13.50 -6.67
N ALA A 221 10.72 12.97 -7.49
CA ALA A 221 10.55 11.54 -7.68
C ALA A 221 10.29 11.20 -9.14
N ILE A 222 10.62 9.96 -9.52
CA ILE A 222 10.24 9.37 -10.81
C ILE A 222 8.85 8.75 -10.64
N ILE A 223 7.94 9.05 -11.54
CA ILE A 223 6.62 8.43 -11.62
C ILE A 223 6.69 7.22 -12.53
N LEU A 224 6.31 6.04 -12.02
CA LEU A 224 6.37 4.77 -12.75
C LEU A 224 5.00 4.08 -12.72
N GLY A 225 4.59 3.49 -13.84
CA GLY A 225 3.37 2.69 -13.94
C GLY A 225 2.57 3.05 -15.18
N VAL A 226 1.27 3.30 -15.03
CA VAL A 226 0.40 3.72 -16.15
C VAL A 226 -0.32 5.03 -15.82
N GLN A 227 -0.85 5.70 -16.84
CA GLN A 227 -1.55 6.97 -16.71
C GLN A 227 -2.66 6.92 -15.64
N THR A 228 -2.72 7.97 -14.81
CA THR A 228 -3.69 8.06 -13.71
C THR A 228 -5.10 8.43 -14.18
N PHE A 229 -6.07 8.36 -13.27
CA PHE A 229 -7.49 8.49 -13.57
C PHE A 229 -7.91 9.81 -14.26
N GLY A 230 -7.27 10.93 -13.92
CA GLY A 230 -7.60 12.25 -14.46
C GLY A 230 -8.75 12.95 -13.76
N LYS A 231 -8.89 12.78 -12.44
CA LYS A 231 -9.77 13.67 -11.67
C LYS A 231 -8.94 14.91 -11.36
N GLY A 232 -9.47 16.10 -11.66
CA GLY A 232 -8.79 17.38 -11.50
C GLY A 232 -9.67 18.44 -10.86
N SER A 233 -10.74 18.02 -10.17
CA SER A 233 -11.80 18.90 -9.69
C SER A 233 -11.96 18.89 -8.17
N VAL A 234 -12.26 20.06 -7.62
CA VAL A 234 -12.59 20.27 -6.22
C VAL A 234 -14.10 20.27 -6.07
N GLN A 235 -14.59 19.53 -5.08
CA GLN A 235 -16.01 19.46 -4.77
C GLN A 235 -16.27 20.06 -3.39
N THR A 236 -17.18 21.03 -3.35
CA THR A 236 -17.66 21.65 -2.11
C THR A 236 -18.96 20.96 -1.70
N ILE A 237 -19.10 20.67 -0.40
CA ILE A 237 -20.35 20.18 0.19
C ILE A 237 -21.11 21.42 0.69
N ILE A 238 -22.25 21.69 0.08
CA ILE A 238 -23.13 22.81 0.43
C ILE A 238 -24.30 22.22 1.23
N PRO A 239 -24.35 22.43 2.56
CA PRO A 239 -25.47 21.94 3.36
C PRO A 239 -26.77 22.66 2.97
N LEU A 240 -27.87 21.93 3.02
CA LEU A 240 -29.22 22.44 2.79
C LEU A 240 -29.99 22.53 4.13
N GLU A 241 -31.03 23.35 4.18
CA GLU A 241 -31.80 23.62 5.40
C GLU A 241 -32.50 22.38 5.97
N ASP A 242 -32.81 21.39 5.13
CA ASP A 242 -33.44 20.12 5.50
C ASP A 242 -32.46 19.08 6.08
N GLY A 243 -31.19 19.46 6.27
CA GLY A 243 -30.13 18.57 6.75
C GLY A 243 -29.48 17.71 5.66
N SER A 244 -29.93 17.81 4.40
CA SER A 244 -29.25 17.22 3.26
C SER A 244 -28.06 18.10 2.81
N ALA A 245 -27.32 17.68 1.77
CA ALA A 245 -26.22 18.47 1.23
C ALA A 245 -26.00 18.21 -0.27
N VAL A 246 -25.61 19.26 -1.00
CA VAL A 246 -25.22 19.18 -2.41
C VAL A 246 -23.70 19.11 -2.51
N ARG A 247 -23.19 18.11 -3.23
CA ARG A 247 -21.77 18.03 -3.57
C ARG A 247 -21.56 18.63 -4.97
N LEU A 248 -21.06 19.85 -5.04
CA LEU A 248 -20.91 20.60 -6.28
C LEU A 248 -19.44 20.78 -6.64
N THR A 249 -19.11 20.61 -7.92
CA THR A 249 -17.78 20.95 -8.43
C THR A 249 -17.63 22.45 -8.53
N THR A 250 -16.66 23.01 -7.80
CA THR A 250 -16.49 24.46 -7.64
C THR A 250 -15.20 24.99 -8.22
N ALA A 251 -14.14 24.17 -8.23
CA ALA A 251 -12.84 24.55 -8.76
C ALA A 251 -12.16 23.40 -9.49
N ARG A 252 -11.09 23.72 -10.22
CA ARG A 252 -10.11 22.77 -10.73
C ARG A 252 -8.82 22.91 -9.94
N TYR A 253 -8.01 21.86 -9.86
CA TYR A 253 -6.63 21.98 -9.38
C TYR A 253 -5.63 21.68 -10.48
N TYR A 254 -4.44 22.22 -10.28
CA TYR A 254 -3.35 22.24 -11.24
C TYR A 254 -2.06 21.90 -10.52
N THR A 255 -1.16 21.22 -11.23
CA THR A 255 0.17 20.89 -10.72
C THR A 255 1.06 22.16 -10.67
N PRO A 256 2.25 22.09 -10.05
CA PRO A 256 3.15 23.25 -9.95
C PRO A 256 3.51 23.90 -11.29
N ASN A 257 3.63 23.11 -12.36
CA ASN A 257 3.90 23.59 -13.72
C ASN A 257 2.64 24.07 -14.47
N GLY A 258 1.49 24.19 -13.80
CA GLY A 258 0.24 24.68 -14.38
C GLY A 258 -0.52 23.65 -15.23
N ARG A 259 -0.14 22.37 -15.19
CA ARG A 259 -0.82 21.30 -15.92
C ARG A 259 -2.17 20.99 -15.27
N SER A 260 -3.22 20.96 -16.09
CA SER A 260 -4.54 20.49 -15.66
C SER A 260 -4.59 18.96 -15.70
N ILE A 261 -4.98 18.36 -14.58
CA ILE A 261 -5.11 16.90 -14.45
C ILE A 261 -6.48 16.42 -14.94
N GLN A 262 -7.48 17.31 -15.01
CA GLN A 262 -8.86 16.93 -15.33
C GLN A 262 -8.98 16.28 -16.72
N ALA A 263 -9.56 15.08 -16.76
CA ALA A 263 -9.73 14.22 -17.93
C ALA A 263 -8.43 13.79 -18.63
N LYS A 264 -7.27 14.03 -18.01
CA LYS A 264 -5.96 13.63 -18.54
C LYS A 264 -5.17 12.77 -17.55
N GLY A 265 -5.10 13.16 -16.29
CA GLY A 265 -4.26 12.48 -15.32
C GLY A 265 -2.81 12.95 -15.34
N ILE A 266 -1.98 12.25 -14.58
CA ILE A 266 -0.53 12.31 -14.55
C ILE A 266 -0.01 11.20 -15.45
N GLU A 267 0.78 11.60 -16.43
CA GLU A 267 1.52 10.69 -17.30
C GLU A 267 2.79 10.25 -16.56
N PRO A 268 3.09 8.94 -16.47
CA PRO A 268 4.29 8.46 -15.80
C PRO A 268 5.55 8.86 -16.58
N ASP A 269 6.67 9.06 -15.87
CA ASP A 269 7.97 9.26 -16.51
C ASP A 269 8.45 7.96 -17.17
N ILE A 270 8.08 6.81 -16.59
CA ILE A 270 8.38 5.47 -17.10
C ILE A 270 7.08 4.67 -17.15
N GLU A 271 6.57 4.44 -18.36
CA GLU A 271 5.38 3.64 -18.57
C GLU A 271 5.71 2.14 -18.47
N VAL A 272 5.05 1.45 -17.54
CA VAL A 272 5.17 0.01 -17.29
C VAL A 272 3.77 -0.57 -17.09
N PRO A 273 3.20 -1.29 -18.07
CA PRO A 273 1.92 -1.97 -17.89
C PRO A 273 1.97 -2.99 -16.75
N TYR A 274 0.87 -3.18 -16.01
CA TYR A 274 0.85 -4.14 -14.91
C TYR A 274 0.85 -5.58 -15.43
N THR A 275 1.71 -6.43 -14.84
CA THR A 275 1.73 -7.87 -15.09
C THR A 275 2.10 -8.58 -13.78
N LEU A 276 1.35 -9.64 -13.44
CA LEU A 276 1.74 -10.51 -12.34
C LEU A 276 2.94 -11.34 -12.77
N LEU A 277 4.04 -11.25 -12.03
CA LEU A 277 5.19 -12.12 -12.25
C LEU A 277 4.80 -13.54 -11.84
N GLU A 278 4.91 -14.49 -12.77
CA GLU A 278 4.90 -15.89 -12.40
C GLU A 278 6.12 -16.15 -11.51
N LYS A 279 5.95 -16.86 -10.38
CA LYS A 279 7.09 -17.32 -9.59
C LYS A 279 8.02 -18.08 -10.55
N PRO A 280 9.34 -17.80 -10.57
CA PRO A 280 10.26 -18.59 -11.36
C PRO A 280 10.03 -20.06 -10.99
N LYS A 281 9.67 -20.89 -11.97
CA LYS A 281 9.71 -22.33 -11.75
C LYS A 281 11.15 -22.64 -11.36
N GLU A 282 11.38 -23.53 -10.40
CA GLU A 282 12.69 -24.00 -9.91
C GLU A 282 13.72 -24.43 -11.00
N LYS A 283 13.37 -24.33 -12.28
CA LYS A 283 14.15 -24.67 -13.45
C LYS A 283 14.85 -23.50 -14.15
N ASP A 284 14.68 -22.26 -13.72
CA ASP A 284 15.55 -21.17 -14.16
C ASP A 284 16.84 -21.19 -13.33
N LYS A 285 17.59 -22.30 -13.44
CA LYS A 285 19.00 -22.27 -13.09
C LYS A 285 19.62 -21.18 -13.95
N ILE A 286 20.10 -20.10 -13.33
CA ILE A 286 21.02 -19.17 -13.99
C ILE A 286 22.10 -20.06 -14.61
N PHE A 287 22.12 -20.16 -15.93
CA PHE A 287 23.19 -20.85 -16.65
C PHE A 287 24.45 -20.06 -16.35
N HIS A 288 25.22 -20.53 -15.37
CA HIS A 288 26.59 -20.12 -15.19
C HIS A 288 27.34 -20.73 -16.36
N PHE A 289 27.58 -19.92 -17.40
CA PHE A 289 28.59 -20.29 -18.38
C PHE A 289 29.92 -20.40 -17.63
N PRO A 290 30.74 -21.42 -17.94
CA PRO A 290 32.08 -21.51 -17.39
C PRO A 290 32.78 -20.17 -17.58
N THR A 291 33.19 -19.57 -16.46
CA THR A 291 34.03 -18.37 -16.43
C THR A 291 35.49 -18.79 -16.48
N GLU A 292 36.42 -17.85 -16.71
CA GLU A 292 37.87 -18.13 -16.71
C GLU A 292 38.28 -18.92 -15.46
N ARG A 293 37.73 -18.56 -14.29
CA ARG A 293 37.98 -19.25 -13.01
C ARG A 293 37.54 -20.72 -12.99
N ASP A 294 36.57 -21.11 -13.81
CA ASP A 294 36.03 -22.47 -13.86
C ASP A 294 36.83 -23.38 -14.81
N LEU A 295 37.81 -22.83 -15.54
CA LEU A 295 38.66 -23.59 -16.46
C LEU A 295 39.85 -24.22 -15.73
N GLU A 296 40.19 -25.46 -16.11
CA GLU A 296 41.44 -26.09 -15.68
C GLU A 296 42.65 -25.31 -16.23
N GLY A 297 43.56 -24.90 -15.34
CA GLY A 297 44.76 -24.14 -15.71
C GLY A 297 44.54 -22.64 -15.90
N HIS A 298 43.42 -22.09 -15.41
CA HIS A 298 43.20 -20.64 -15.42
C HIS A 298 44.28 -19.88 -14.65
N LEU A 299 44.54 -18.66 -15.08
CA LEU A 299 45.52 -17.80 -14.42
C LEU A 299 44.97 -17.29 -13.08
N LEU A 300 45.74 -17.48 -12.02
CA LEU A 300 45.43 -16.92 -10.71
C LEU A 300 45.57 -15.40 -10.73
N ASN A 301 44.65 -14.71 -10.08
CA ASN A 301 44.71 -13.27 -9.92
C ASN A 301 45.90 -12.91 -9.01
N GLU A 302 46.78 -12.01 -9.44
CA GLU A 302 48.02 -11.62 -8.74
C GLU A 302 47.77 -11.03 -7.33
N ASN A 303 46.52 -10.65 -7.03
CA ASN A 303 46.11 -10.03 -5.77
C ASN A 303 45.18 -10.91 -4.90
N GLU A 304 44.92 -12.17 -5.25
CA GLU A 304 44.13 -13.09 -4.41
C GLU A 304 45.05 -14.08 -3.66
N PRO A 305 44.85 -14.31 -2.35
CA PRO A 305 45.57 -15.35 -1.64
C PRO A 305 45.16 -16.73 -2.19
N ILE A 306 46.15 -17.57 -2.48
CA ILE A 306 45.95 -18.92 -3.00
C ILE A 306 45.32 -19.78 -1.89
N GLU A 307 44.03 -20.08 -1.99
CA GLU A 307 43.40 -21.17 -1.24
C GLU A 307 43.53 -22.47 -2.05
N ASP A 308 44.37 -23.38 -1.57
CA ASP A 308 44.44 -24.77 -2.04
C ASP A 308 43.16 -25.51 -1.60
N ASP A 309 42.22 -25.72 -2.51
CA ASP A 309 41.24 -26.81 -2.36
C ASP A 309 41.05 -27.59 -3.66
N LEU A 310 42.06 -28.39 -3.98
CA LEU A 310 41.93 -29.55 -4.86
C LEU A 310 41.40 -30.75 -4.06
N SER A 311 40.17 -30.70 -3.54
CA SER A 311 39.50 -31.93 -3.06
C SER A 311 37.98 -31.81 -2.86
N SER A 312 37.17 -31.98 -3.91
CA SER A 312 35.92 -32.80 -3.83
C SER A 312 35.06 -32.79 -5.09
N VAL A 313 35.58 -33.29 -6.22
CA VAL A 313 34.68 -33.99 -7.17
C VAL A 313 34.46 -35.40 -6.62
N LYS A 314 33.42 -35.57 -5.79
CA LYS A 314 32.87 -36.89 -5.47
C LYS A 314 31.41 -36.94 -5.82
N ASP A 315 31.14 -37.75 -6.85
CA ASP A 315 29.86 -38.38 -7.15
C ASP A 315 29.02 -38.67 -5.90
N LYS A 316 27.82 -38.09 -5.82
CA LYS A 316 26.73 -38.65 -5.03
C LYS A 316 25.42 -38.66 -5.83
N LYS A 317 25.17 -39.86 -6.36
CA LYS A 317 23.91 -40.45 -6.82
C LYS A 317 22.68 -39.93 -6.07
N ASP A 318 21.65 -39.67 -6.88
CA ASP A 318 20.24 -39.59 -6.50
C ASP A 318 19.80 -40.69 -5.54
N LYS A 319 19.12 -40.28 -4.46
CA LYS A 319 18.03 -41.04 -3.84
C LYS A 319 16.92 -40.06 -3.40
N PRO A 320 15.64 -40.38 -3.67
CA PRO A 320 14.53 -39.50 -3.36
C PRO A 320 14.26 -39.51 -1.86
N LYS A 321 14.21 -38.32 -1.24
CA LYS A 321 13.63 -38.15 0.09
C LYS A 321 12.16 -37.76 -0.05
N ALA A 322 11.34 -38.43 0.75
CA ALA A 322 9.91 -38.29 0.82
C ALA A 322 9.48 -36.83 1.07
N VAL A 323 8.44 -36.43 0.36
CA VAL A 323 7.70 -35.19 0.53
C VAL A 323 6.90 -35.33 1.82
N ASP A 324 7.37 -34.75 2.91
CA ASP A 324 6.47 -34.38 4.00
C ASP A 324 5.76 -33.10 3.58
N SER A 325 4.45 -33.24 3.37
CA SER A 325 3.53 -32.18 3.05
C SER A 325 3.34 -31.28 4.28
N GLU A 326 4.18 -30.26 4.42
CA GLU A 326 3.84 -29.11 5.25
C GLU A 326 2.84 -28.26 4.47
N VAL A 327 1.62 -28.22 5.00
CA VAL A 327 0.54 -27.37 4.54
C VAL A 327 0.93 -25.94 4.86
N ASP A 328 1.48 -25.24 3.88
CA ASP A 328 1.78 -23.81 3.97
C ASP A 328 0.51 -23.02 4.28
N ASN A 329 0.45 -22.47 5.49
CA ASN A 329 -0.56 -21.50 5.89
C ASN A 329 -0.33 -20.21 5.06
N GLU A 330 -1.24 -19.93 4.12
CA GLU A 330 -1.26 -18.73 3.25
C GLU A 330 -1.38 -17.37 3.98
N GLU A 331 -1.26 -17.29 5.30
CA GLU A 331 -1.72 -16.13 6.08
C GLU A 331 -0.70 -15.01 6.34
N THR A 332 0.53 -15.05 5.78
CA THR A 332 1.52 -13.96 6.00
C THR A 332 2.47 -13.68 4.82
N GLN A 333 2.13 -14.11 3.61
CA GLN A 333 2.99 -13.81 2.45
C GLN A 333 2.89 -12.31 2.08
N PRO A 334 4.02 -11.58 2.00
CA PRO A 334 4.03 -10.26 1.38
C PRO A 334 3.35 -10.33 -0.01
N PRO A 335 2.62 -9.29 -0.46
CA PRO A 335 2.05 -9.31 -1.81
C PRO A 335 3.17 -9.64 -2.80
N PRO A 336 2.90 -10.54 -3.78
CA PRO A 336 3.90 -10.98 -4.73
C PRO A 336 4.54 -9.75 -5.39
N MET A 337 5.86 -9.78 -5.53
CA MET A 337 6.57 -8.74 -6.27
C MET A 337 5.98 -8.69 -7.67
N ASP A 338 5.31 -7.59 -8.01
CA ASP A 338 4.83 -7.36 -9.37
C ASP A 338 5.92 -6.69 -10.22
N ASN A 339 5.74 -6.71 -11.53
CA ASN A 339 6.74 -6.19 -12.46
C ASN A 339 7.04 -4.69 -12.25
N GLN A 340 6.05 -3.88 -11.88
CA GLN A 340 6.25 -2.44 -11.64
C GLN A 340 7.05 -2.21 -10.36
N LEU A 341 6.77 -2.97 -9.29
CA LEU A 341 7.55 -2.89 -8.06
C LEU A 341 8.99 -3.35 -8.28
N GLU A 342 9.20 -4.44 -9.01
CA GLU A 342 10.54 -4.92 -9.34
C GLU A 342 11.31 -3.88 -10.15
N GLU A 343 10.68 -3.29 -11.16
CA GLU A 343 11.30 -2.27 -12.00
C GLU A 343 11.66 -1.00 -11.20
N ALA A 344 10.77 -0.57 -10.30
CA ALA A 344 11.06 0.56 -9.40
C ALA A 344 12.28 0.29 -8.52
N VAL A 345 12.42 -0.93 -7.99
CA VAL A 345 13.60 -1.31 -7.20
C VAL A 345 14.85 -1.36 -8.07
N ARG A 346 14.77 -1.89 -9.30
CA ARG A 346 15.89 -1.90 -10.25
C ARG A 346 16.37 -0.50 -10.58
N ILE A 347 15.47 0.45 -10.81
CA ILE A 347 15.81 1.87 -11.05
C ILE A 347 16.55 2.47 -9.84
N LEU A 348 16.05 2.24 -8.62
CA LEU A 348 16.70 2.73 -7.40
C LEU A 348 18.09 2.11 -7.19
N LYS A 349 18.27 0.84 -7.54
CA LYS A 349 19.59 0.16 -7.51
C LYS A 349 20.53 0.69 -8.59
N ALA A 350 20.05 0.84 -9.83
CA ALA A 350 20.82 1.42 -10.92
C ALA A 350 21.30 2.84 -10.56
N TRP A 351 20.43 3.68 -9.98
CA TRP A 351 20.81 4.99 -9.48
C TRP A 351 21.95 4.93 -8.45
N ALA A 352 21.89 3.99 -7.50
CA ALA A 352 22.94 3.82 -6.50
C ALA A 352 24.29 3.42 -7.12
N ILE A 353 24.29 2.63 -8.20
CA ILE A 353 25.49 2.26 -8.96
C ILE A 353 26.02 3.46 -9.75
N PHE A 354 25.18 4.11 -10.56
CA PHE A 354 25.60 5.24 -11.40
C PHE A 354 26.10 6.43 -10.59
N LYS A 355 25.58 6.65 -9.37
CA LYS A 355 26.10 7.69 -8.47
C LYS A 355 27.56 7.45 -8.04
N GLN A 356 28.04 6.21 -8.08
CA GLN A 356 29.41 5.84 -7.74
C GLN A 356 30.36 5.88 -8.93
N VAL A 357 29.82 5.85 -10.16
CA VAL A 357 30.59 5.97 -11.39
C VAL A 357 30.98 7.45 -11.56
N LYS A 358 32.27 7.75 -11.45
CA LYS A 358 32.84 9.09 -11.62
C LYS A 358 33.28 9.34 -13.06
#